data_AF-A0A718TN78-F1
#
_entry.id   AF-A0A718TN78-F1
#
_cell.length_a   1.000
_cell.length_b   1.000
_cell.length_c   1.000
_cell.angle_alpha   90.00
_cell.angle_beta   90.00
_cell.angle_gamma   90.00
#
_symmetry.space_group_name_H-M   'P 1'
#
loop_
_entity.id
_entity.type
_entity.pdbx_description
1 polymer ?
#
loop_
_entity_poly.entity_id
_entity_poly.type
_entity_poly.pdbx_seq_one_letter_code
_entity_poly.pdbx_strand_id
1 'polypeptide(L)'
;TPDVVSVSGVTVAPASATVAAGATTTLTFTVKPDNASDKTLQVATADPLIATVTLKDNVATVKGVKAGSVNIVGISSDGSLVAVAAVTVTAS
;
A
#
# COMPACT_ATOMS: atom_id res chain seq x y z
N THR A 1 -0.15 32.20 -8.63
CA THR A 1 0.25 31.01 -7.86
C THR A 1 -0.42 29.82 -8.50
N PRO A 2 0.29 28.74 -8.86
CA PRO A 2 -0.40 27.53 -9.31
C PRO A 2 -1.27 27.02 -8.15
N ASP A 3 -2.52 26.66 -8.43
CA ASP A 3 -3.40 26.06 -7.44
C ASP A 3 -2.86 24.68 -7.09
N VAL A 4 -2.38 24.53 -5.85
CA VAL A 4 -1.98 23.23 -5.30
C VAL A 4 -3.23 22.56 -4.79
N VAL A 5 -3.66 21.50 -5.48
CA VAL A 5 -4.74 20.64 -5.01
C VAL A 5 -4.13 19.63 -4.06
N SER A 6 -4.37 19.84 -2.77
CA SER A 6 -3.94 18.91 -1.71
C SER A 6 -4.70 17.58 -1.82
N VAL A 7 -4.01 16.51 -1.43
CA VAL A 7 -4.65 15.22 -1.29
C VAL A 7 -5.65 15.27 -0.13
N SER A 8 -6.89 14.82 -0.36
CA SER A 8 -7.95 14.81 0.65
C SER A 8 -8.32 13.41 1.12
N GLY A 9 -7.91 12.36 0.41
CA GLY A 9 -8.14 10.99 0.83
C GLY A 9 -7.22 10.00 0.14
N VAL A 10 -6.78 8.99 0.88
CA VAL A 10 -6.12 7.81 0.34
C VAL A 10 -6.91 6.58 0.79
N THR A 11 -7.23 5.71 -0.15
CA THR A 11 -7.91 4.44 0.14
C THR A 11 -7.09 3.29 -0.42
N VAL A 12 -7.17 2.12 0.22
CA VAL A 12 -6.53 0.89 -0.26
C VAL A 12 -7.58 -0.19 -0.43
N ALA A 13 -7.52 -0.92 -1.55
CA ALA A 13 -8.39 -2.03 -1.83
C ALA A 13 -7.60 -3.20 -2.45
N PRO A 14 -7.74 -4.44 -1.92
CA PRO A 14 -8.46 -4.79 -0.70
C PRO A 14 -7.75 -4.27 0.58
N ALA A 15 -8.51 -4.00 1.65
CA ALA A 15 -7.94 -3.61 2.95
C ALA A 15 -7.33 -4.81 3.71
N SER A 16 -7.62 -6.03 3.28
CA SER A 16 -6.99 -7.24 3.77
C SER A 16 -6.78 -8.24 2.64
N ALA A 17 -5.62 -8.89 2.60
CA ALA A 17 -5.30 -9.91 1.61
C ALA A 17 -4.59 -11.11 2.26
N THR A 18 -4.78 -12.28 1.67
CA THR A 18 -4.07 -13.50 2.05
C THR A 18 -3.19 -13.95 0.90
N VAL A 19 -1.95 -14.32 1.19
CA VAL A 19 -0.97 -14.73 0.17
C VAL A 19 -0.19 -15.94 0.69
N ALA A 20 0.11 -16.93 -0.15
CA ALA A 20 0.98 -18.02 0.25
C ALA A 20 2.46 -17.58 0.29
N ALA A 21 3.28 -18.22 1.11
CA ALA A 21 4.72 -17.97 1.12
C ALA A 21 5.32 -18.25 -0.26
N GLY A 22 6.01 -17.25 -0.84
CA GLY A 22 6.54 -17.29 -2.20
C GLY A 22 5.61 -16.70 -3.27
N ALA A 23 4.31 -16.56 -2.99
CA ALA A 23 3.34 -15.94 -3.89
C ALA A 23 3.29 -14.41 -3.73
N THR A 24 2.60 -13.75 -4.65
CA THR A 24 2.40 -12.30 -4.66
C THR A 24 0.93 -11.95 -4.68
N THR A 25 0.55 -10.89 -3.98
CA THR A 25 -0.76 -10.25 -4.04
C THR A 25 -0.61 -8.78 -4.40
N THR A 26 -1.67 -8.16 -4.89
CA THR A 26 -1.68 -6.75 -5.28
C THR A 26 -2.71 -5.97 -4.47
N LEU A 27 -2.32 -4.76 -4.06
CA LEU A 27 -3.15 -3.81 -3.36
C LEU A 27 -3.19 -2.53 -4.19
N THR A 28 -4.39 -2.05 -4.49
CA THR A 28 -4.55 -0.82 -5.26
C THR A 28 -4.80 0.33 -4.30
N PHE A 29 -3.93 1.33 -4.34
CA PHE A 29 -4.14 2.58 -3.63
C PHE A 29 -4.81 3.59 -4.56
N THR A 30 -5.79 4.31 -4.05
CA THR A 30 -6.49 5.36 -4.78
C THR A 30 -6.37 6.66 -4.00
N VAL A 31 -6.00 7.72 -4.72
CA VAL A 31 -5.76 9.05 -4.17
C VAL A 31 -6.88 9.97 -4.65
N LYS A 32 -7.57 10.63 -3.73
CA LYS A 32 -8.60 11.65 -4.02
C LYS A 32 -8.19 13.02 -3.50
N PRO A 33 -8.58 14.11 -4.18
CA PRO A 33 -9.32 14.13 -5.45
C PRO A 33 -8.45 13.75 -6.65
N ASP A 34 -9.07 13.31 -7.76
CA ASP A 34 -8.35 12.86 -8.97
C ASP A 34 -7.52 13.97 -9.63
N ASN A 35 -7.71 15.23 -9.26
CA ASN A 35 -6.91 16.36 -9.72
C ASN A 35 -5.85 16.81 -8.69
N ALA A 36 -5.57 16.01 -7.66
CA ALA A 36 -4.50 16.28 -6.71
C ALA A 36 -3.18 16.57 -7.44
N SER A 37 -2.49 17.65 -7.03
CA SER A 37 -1.23 18.07 -7.63
C SER A 37 -0.11 17.06 -7.40
N ASP A 38 -0.18 16.31 -6.30
CA ASP A 38 0.72 15.21 -5.98
C ASP A 38 -0.11 13.94 -5.73
N LYS A 39 0.06 12.94 -6.60
CA LYS A 39 -0.59 11.63 -6.48
C LYS A 39 0.38 10.55 -6.00
N THR A 40 1.59 10.94 -5.64
CA THR A 40 2.61 10.01 -5.20
C THR A 40 2.28 9.49 -3.81
N LEU A 41 2.56 8.20 -3.62
CA LEU A 41 2.32 7.46 -2.40
C LEU A 41 3.61 6.76 -2.01
N GLN A 42 3.84 6.63 -0.72
CA GLN A 42 4.91 5.83 -0.17
C GLN A 42 4.28 4.63 0.51
N VAL A 43 4.68 3.43 0.10
CA VAL A 43 4.18 2.19 0.71
C VAL A 43 5.34 1.47 1.38
N ALA A 44 5.12 1.08 2.64
CA ALA A 44 6.07 0.35 3.45
C ALA A 44 5.40 -0.89 4.06
N THR A 45 6.20 -1.90 4.33
CA THR A 45 5.81 -3.10 5.07
C THR A 45 6.28 -2.96 6.52
N ALA A 46 5.45 -3.36 7.48
CA ALA A 46 5.85 -3.38 8.89
C ALA A 46 6.93 -4.43 9.17
N ASP A 47 7.02 -5.50 8.36
CA ASP A 47 8.01 -6.56 8.50
C ASP A 47 8.44 -7.12 7.13
N PRO A 48 9.59 -6.70 6.58
CA PRO A 48 10.11 -7.19 5.31
C PRO A 48 10.58 -8.66 5.36
N LEU A 49 10.77 -9.25 6.55
CA LEU A 49 11.10 -10.67 6.70
C LEU A 49 9.87 -11.57 6.49
N ILE A 50 8.66 -11.03 6.69
CA ILE A 50 7.39 -11.73 6.49
C ILE A 50 6.86 -11.47 5.08
N ALA A 51 6.78 -10.20 4.65
CA ALA A 51 6.41 -9.85 3.29
C ALA A 51 7.11 -8.59 2.80
N THR A 52 7.56 -8.60 1.55
CA THR A 52 8.09 -7.42 0.88
C THR A 52 6.99 -6.74 0.08
N VAL A 53 7.09 -5.43 -0.11
CA VAL A 53 6.12 -4.67 -0.91
C VAL A 53 6.84 -3.76 -1.89
N THR A 54 6.32 -3.69 -3.11
CA THR A 54 6.82 -2.82 -4.16
C THR A 54 5.66 -2.01 -4.73
N LEU A 55 5.75 -0.69 -4.67
CA LEU A 55 4.76 0.20 -5.28
C LEU A 55 5.14 0.52 -6.72
N LYS A 56 4.18 0.37 -7.63
CA LYS A 56 4.29 0.80 -9.02
C LYS A 56 2.94 1.35 -9.49
N ASP A 57 2.91 2.59 -9.99
CA ASP A 57 1.72 3.23 -10.54
C ASP A 57 0.48 3.12 -9.62
N ASN A 58 0.66 3.43 -8.32
CA ASN A 58 -0.35 3.31 -7.26
C ASN A 58 -0.84 1.89 -6.95
N VAL A 59 -0.23 0.87 -7.55
CA VAL A 59 -0.46 -0.55 -7.25
C VAL A 59 0.71 -1.09 -6.46
N ALA A 60 0.46 -1.52 -5.23
CA ALA A 60 1.45 -2.15 -4.37
C ALA A 60 1.41 -3.67 -4.53
N THR A 61 2.48 -4.24 -5.05
CA THR A 61 2.67 -5.69 -5.13
C THR A 61 3.34 -6.18 -3.86
N VAL A 62 2.63 -6.98 -3.07
CA VAL A 62 3.12 -7.58 -1.83
C VAL A 62 3.53 -9.02 -2.11
N LYS A 63 4.76 -9.40 -1.78
CA LYS A 63 5.28 -10.76 -1.91
C LYS A 63 5.42 -11.40 -0.54
N GLY A 64 4.75 -12.54 -0.35
CA GLY A 64 4.94 -13.36 0.84
C GLY A 64 6.34 -13.97 0.86
N VAL A 65 7.09 -13.76 1.94
CA VAL A 65 8.41 -14.36 2.17
C VAL A 65 8.29 -15.49 3.18
N LYS A 66 7.61 -15.26 4.30
CA LYS A 66 7.46 -16.21 5.40
C LYS A 66 6.06 -16.16 5.96
N ALA A 67 5.53 -17.30 6.40
CA ALA A 67 4.23 -17.37 7.06
C ALA A 67 4.19 -16.44 8.29
N GLY A 68 3.14 -15.63 8.38
CA GLY A 68 3.01 -14.57 9.38
C GLY A 68 1.94 -13.56 8.99
N SER A 69 1.63 -12.62 9.87
CA SER A 69 0.72 -11.51 9.58
C SER A 69 1.53 -10.22 9.58
N VAL A 70 1.34 -9.39 8.56
CA VAL A 70 2.07 -8.13 8.38
C VAL A 70 1.16 -7.06 7.84
N ASN A 71 1.35 -5.82 8.30
CA ASN A 71 0.57 -4.69 7.84
C ASN A 71 1.37 -3.92 6.80
N ILE A 72 0.72 -3.58 5.71
CA ILE A 72 1.24 -2.71 4.65
C ILE A 72 0.65 -1.33 4.87
N VAL A 73 1.52 -0.34 5.01
CA VAL A 73 1.16 1.04 5.31
C VAL A 73 1.46 1.88 4.08
N GLY A 74 0.44 2.47 3.48
CA GLY A 74 0.55 3.48 2.44
C GLY A 74 0.35 4.87 3.02
N ILE A 75 1.28 5.77 2.78
CA ILE A 75 1.30 7.15 3.25
C ILE A 75 1.29 8.05 2.02
N SER A 76 0.47 9.10 2.02
CA SER A 76 0.56 10.16 1.00
C SER A 76 1.92 10.84 1.03
N SER A 77 2.37 11.36 -0.11
CA SER A 77 3.65 12.09 -0.22
C SER A 77 3.80 13.22 0.80
N ASP A 78 2.68 13.91 1.08
CA ASP A 78 2.59 14.99 2.07
C ASP A 78 2.55 14.50 3.54
N GLY A 79 2.55 13.19 3.78
CA GLY A 79 2.48 12.57 5.10
C GLY A 79 1.13 12.76 5.82
N SER A 80 0.15 13.39 5.19
CA SER A 80 -1.10 13.82 5.84
C SER A 80 -2.15 12.70 5.92
N LEU A 81 -2.07 11.70 5.04
CA LEU A 81 -3.04 10.62 4.93
C LEU A 81 -2.35 9.27 4.96
N VAL A 82 -3.00 8.31 5.63
CA VAL A 82 -2.48 6.96 5.84
C VAL A 82 -3.58 5.94 5.51
N ALA A 83 -3.25 4.97 4.68
CA ALA A 83 -4.05 3.77 4.41
C ALA A 83 -3.27 2.53 4.89
N VAL A 84 -3.96 1.63 5.58
CA VAL A 84 -3.37 0.39 6.09
C VAL A 84 -4.08 -0.80 5.48
N ALA A 85 -3.31 -1.77 4.98
CA ALA A 85 -3.81 -3.04 4.49
C ALA A 85 -3.19 -4.19 5.30
N ALA A 86 -4.03 -5.10 5.81
CA ALA A 86 -3.57 -6.28 6.54
C ALA A 86 -3.24 -7.41 5.56
N VAL A 87 -2.02 -7.94 5.59
CA VAL A 87 -1.62 -9.06 4.74
C VAL A 87 -1.27 -10.27 5.60
N THR A 88 -1.97 -11.37 5.37
CA THR A 88 -1.70 -12.65 6.02
C THR A 88 -0.95 -13.56 5.06
N VAL A 89 0.28 -13.91 5.42
CA VAL A 89 1.08 -14.88 4.69
C VAL A 89 0.83 -16.27 5.27
N THR A 90 0.27 -17.19 4.49
CA THR A 90 0.09 -18.59 4.88
C THR A 90 1.33 -19.41 4.54
N ALA A 91 1.61 -20.44 5.33
CA ALA A 91 2.58 -21.46 4.93
C ALA A 91 2.09 -22.17 3.66
N SER A 92 3.02 -22.46 2.75
CA SER A 92 2.78 -23.22 1.53
C SER A 92 2.82 -24.72 1.78
#